data_AF-A0A2G5QP99-F1
#
_entry.id   AF-A0A2G5QP99-F1
#
_cell.length_a   1.000
_cell.length_b   1.000
_cell.length_c   1.000
_cell.angle_alpha   90.00
_cell.angle_beta   90.00
_cell.angle_gamma   90.00
#
_symmetry.space_group_name_H-M   'P 1'
#
loop_
_entity.id
_entity.type
_entity.pdbx_description
1 polymer ?
#
loop_
_entity_poly.entity_id
_entity_poly.type
_entity_poly.pdbx_seq_one_letter_code
_entity_poly.pdbx_strand_id
1 'polypeptide(L)'
;MAAHPVGQWSDGKQLGGLVSRALVREIKINPRPGWVRNDGASPIELREKINTLAAENQKLRAETAQTVDEDLEGGSDQCKLFGTHQIYEKSEGTYRADWEANVTWDDIFRDLGPALINEATSQAIEGILSRFHVLAHLEKDQILVHNSYAKIEPECFNEVIIQFRALGLIDVGIKKRGVKDRNGYWSLTPAGDRHLVRRRSA
;
A
#
# COMPACT_ATOMS: atom_id res chain seq x y z
N MET A 1 -47.85 28.59 -28.58
CA MET A 1 -47.12 28.32 -29.84
C MET A 1 -46.29 29.54 -30.18
N ALA A 2 -44.96 29.47 -30.06
CA ALA A 2 -44.11 30.59 -30.48
C ALA A 2 -44.05 30.60 -32.01
N ALA A 3 -44.45 31.70 -32.63
CA ALA A 3 -44.39 31.87 -34.08
C ALA A 3 -42.93 32.01 -34.51
N HIS A 4 -42.39 30.97 -35.14
CA HIS A 4 -41.06 31.07 -35.76
C HIS A 4 -41.19 31.89 -37.05
N PRO A 5 -40.40 32.97 -37.24
CA PRO A 5 -40.45 33.75 -38.46
C PRO A 5 -40.03 32.87 -39.65
N VAL A 6 -40.94 32.66 -40.61
CA VAL A 6 -40.70 31.86 -41.81
C VAL A 6 -40.06 32.76 -42.86
N GLY A 7 -38.77 32.58 -43.14
CA GLY A 7 -38.08 33.28 -44.21
C GLY A 7 -38.54 32.78 -45.57
N GLN A 8 -39.18 33.64 -46.36
CA GLN A 8 -39.56 33.33 -47.74
C GLN A 8 -38.35 33.50 -48.67
N TRP A 9 -38.28 32.67 -49.72
CA TRP A 9 -37.24 32.73 -50.75
C TRP A 9 -37.90 32.83 -52.13
N SER A 10 -37.20 33.50 -53.05
CA SER A 10 -37.70 33.78 -54.40
C SER A 10 -36.92 33.04 -55.49
N ASP A 11 -35.72 32.53 -55.17
CA ASP A 11 -34.82 31.83 -56.10
C ASP A 11 -34.10 30.64 -55.41
N GLY A 12 -33.74 29.62 -56.19
CA GLY A 12 -33.09 28.40 -55.70
C GLY A 12 -31.71 28.64 -55.09
N LYS A 13 -30.96 29.63 -55.60
CA LYS A 13 -29.67 30.04 -55.01
C LYS A 13 -29.84 30.70 -53.65
N GLN A 14 -30.92 31.46 -53.47
CA GLN A 14 -31.24 32.13 -52.21
C GLN A 14 -31.61 31.12 -51.11
N LEU A 15 -32.32 30.04 -51.47
CA LEU A 15 -32.66 28.95 -50.56
C LEU A 15 -31.41 28.29 -49.97
N GLY A 16 -30.41 27.95 -50.79
CA GLY A 16 -29.17 27.33 -50.30
C GLY A 16 -28.42 28.20 -49.29
N GLY A 17 -28.35 29.50 -49.53
CA GLY A 17 -27.73 30.46 -48.61
C GLY A 17 -28.51 30.66 -47.30
N LEU A 18 -29.85 30.60 -47.35
CA LEU A 18 -30.70 30.71 -46.16
C LEU A 18 -30.64 29.44 -45.31
N VAL A 19 -30.73 28.26 -45.94
CA VAL A 19 -30.71 26.96 -45.26
C VAL A 19 -29.37 26.73 -44.57
N SER A 20 -28.24 27.00 -45.24
CA SER A 20 -26.90 26.84 -44.65
C SER A 20 -26.72 27.70 -43.39
N ARG A 21 -27.16 28.96 -43.42
CA ARG A 21 -27.09 29.85 -42.24
C ARG A 21 -28.06 29.45 -41.14
N ALA A 22 -29.29 29.08 -41.50
CA ALA A 22 -30.30 28.65 -40.54
C ALA A 22 -29.86 27.37 -39.81
N LEU A 23 -29.31 26.40 -40.54
CA LEU A 23 -28.82 25.14 -39.97
C LEU A 23 -27.65 25.38 -38.99
N VAL A 24 -26.65 26.19 -39.38
CA VAL A 24 -25.52 26.52 -38.51
C VAL A 24 -25.97 27.28 -37.26
N ARG A 25 -26.93 28.20 -37.41
CA ARG A 25 -27.52 28.93 -36.28
C ARG A 25 -28.26 27.97 -35.33
N GLU A 26 -29.04 27.04 -35.86
CA GLU A 26 -29.81 26.09 -35.07
C GLU A 26 -28.89 25.12 -34.30
N ILE A 27 -27.82 24.63 -34.92
CA ILE A 27 -26.80 23.80 -34.26
C ILE A 27 -26.14 24.53 -33.08
N LYS A 28 -25.96 25.85 -33.18
CA LYS A 28 -25.39 26.68 -32.10
C LYS A 28 -26.39 27.01 -30.98
N ILE A 29 -27.64 27.31 -31.33
CA ILE A 29 -28.68 27.70 -30.36
C ILE A 29 -29.17 26.48 -29.59
N ASN A 30 -29.31 25.34 -30.27
CA ASN A 30 -29.75 24.08 -29.71
C ASN A 30 -28.65 23.02 -29.89
N PRO A 31 -27.54 23.10 -29.14
CA PRO A 31 -26.49 22.10 -29.19
C PRO A 31 -27.06 20.75 -28.73
N ARG A 32 -27.20 19.81 -29.66
CA ARG A 32 -27.68 18.46 -29.35
C ARG A 32 -26.50 17.56 -29.00
N PRO A 33 -26.52 16.84 -27.86
CA PRO A 33 -25.55 15.79 -27.60
C PRO A 33 -25.71 14.71 -28.69
N GLY A 34 -24.65 14.42 -29.43
CA GLY A 34 -24.68 13.37 -30.46
C GLY A 34 -23.89 13.64 -31.73
N TRP A 35 -23.39 14.86 -31.95
CA TRP A 35 -22.47 15.16 -33.06
C TRP A 35 -21.08 15.49 -32.53
N VAL A 36 -20.43 14.48 -31.96
CA VAL A 36 -18.97 14.51 -31.76
C VAL A 36 -18.36 14.06 -33.07
N ARG A 37 -17.51 14.90 -33.69
CA ARG A 37 -16.66 14.44 -34.79
C ARG A 37 -15.78 13.34 -34.22
N ASN A 38 -15.71 12.17 -34.87
CA ASN A 38 -14.85 11.10 -34.42
C ASN A 38 -13.40 11.44 -34.81
N ASP A 39 -12.75 12.30 -34.04
CA ASP A 39 -11.36 12.74 -34.22
C ASP A 39 -10.35 11.94 -33.36
N GLY A 40 -10.79 10.85 -32.71
CA GLY A 40 -9.95 9.93 -31.92
C GLY A 40 -10.65 8.62 -31.55
N ALA A 41 -10.05 7.82 -30.66
CA ALA A 41 -10.63 6.55 -30.19
C ALA A 41 -12.04 6.78 -29.62
N SER A 42 -12.98 5.90 -29.99
CA SER A 42 -14.39 6.06 -29.65
C SER A 42 -14.58 6.18 -28.12
N PRO A 43 -15.34 7.16 -27.61
CA PRO A 43 -15.69 7.26 -26.19
C PRO A 43 -16.41 6.02 -25.64
N ILE A 44 -16.92 5.16 -26.52
CA ILE A 44 -17.55 3.88 -26.19
C ILE A 44 -16.47 2.81 -25.99
N GLU A 45 -15.52 2.68 -26.93
CA GLU A 45 -14.39 1.74 -26.82
C GLU A 45 -13.53 2.03 -25.57
N LEU A 46 -13.32 3.31 -25.25
CA LEU A 46 -12.61 3.70 -24.03
C LEU A 46 -13.38 3.28 -22.76
N ARG A 47 -14.71 3.42 -22.74
CA ARG A 47 -15.55 2.99 -21.62
C ARG A 47 -15.59 1.48 -21.47
N GLU A 48 -15.69 0.76 -22.57
CA GLU A 48 -15.61 -0.71 -22.57
C GLU A 48 -14.26 -1.17 -22.02
N LYS A 49 -13.17 -0.54 -22.45
CA LYS A 49 -11.82 -0.85 -21.96
C LYS A 49 -11.63 -0.52 -20.48
N ILE A 50 -12.24 0.56 -19.97
CA ILE A 50 -12.24 0.86 -18.53
C ILE A 50 -13.01 -0.22 -17.77
N ASN A 51 -14.17 -0.66 -18.27
CA ASN A 51 -14.97 -1.70 -17.63
C ASN A 51 -14.26 -3.06 -17.63
N THR A 52 -13.61 -3.46 -18.73
CA THR A 52 -12.85 -4.72 -18.78
C THR A 52 -11.66 -4.68 -17.82
N LEU A 53 -10.89 -3.59 -17.81
CA LEU A 53 -9.76 -3.41 -16.89
C LEU A 53 -10.20 -3.38 -15.42
N ALA A 54 -11.38 -2.82 -15.13
CA ALA A 54 -11.95 -2.82 -13.78
C ALA A 54 -12.35 -4.24 -13.34
N ALA A 55 -12.97 -5.02 -14.24
CA ALA A 55 -13.34 -6.41 -13.98
C ALA A 55 -12.11 -7.31 -13.78
N GLU A 56 -11.08 -7.16 -14.63
CA GLU A 56 -9.80 -7.86 -14.48
C GLU A 56 -9.12 -7.50 -13.16
N ASN A 57 -9.09 -6.21 -12.79
CA ASN A 57 -8.55 -5.79 -11.49
C ASN A 57 -9.30 -6.40 -10.31
N GLN A 58 -10.64 -6.46 -10.37
CA GLN A 58 -11.43 -7.11 -9.33
C GLN A 58 -11.13 -8.61 -9.25
N LYS A 59 -11.02 -9.28 -10.40
CA LYS A 59 -10.71 -10.70 -10.48
C LYS A 59 -9.32 -11.02 -9.93
N LEU A 60 -8.29 -10.30 -10.38
CA LEU A 60 -6.92 -10.48 -9.90
C LEU A 60 -6.79 -10.19 -8.40
N ARG A 61 -7.49 -9.16 -7.89
CA ARG A 61 -7.54 -8.88 -6.45
C ARG A 61 -8.22 -10.00 -5.67
N ALA A 62 -9.26 -10.62 -6.22
CA ALA A 62 -9.93 -11.77 -5.59
C ALA A 62 -9.03 -13.02 -5.61
N GLU A 63 -8.37 -13.30 -6.72
CA GLU A 63 -7.43 -14.42 -6.85
C GLU A 63 -6.22 -14.26 -5.91
N THR A 64 -5.69 -13.04 -5.76
CA THR A 64 -4.57 -12.75 -4.83
C THR A 64 -5.00 -12.80 -3.37
N ALA A 65 -6.26 -12.47 -3.06
CA ALA A 65 -6.79 -12.54 -1.70
C ALA A 65 -7.08 -13.98 -1.23
N GLN A 66 -7.17 -14.94 -2.15
CA GLN A 66 -7.50 -16.34 -1.86
C GLN A 66 -6.28 -17.24 -1.63
N THR A 67 -5.05 -16.75 -1.84
CA THR A 67 -3.81 -17.52 -1.65
C THR A 67 -3.07 -17.10 -0.37
N VAL A 68 -3.78 -17.02 0.76
CA VAL A 68 -3.12 -17.08 2.06
C VAL A 68 -3.20 -18.55 2.46
N ASP A 69 -2.08 -19.27 2.30
CA ASP A 69 -2.00 -20.69 2.65
C ASP A 69 -2.40 -20.87 4.12
N GLU A 70 -3.37 -21.76 4.38
CA GLU A 70 -3.85 -22.02 5.74
C GLU A 70 -2.77 -22.68 6.63
N ASP A 71 -1.70 -23.20 6.03
CA ASP A 71 -0.56 -23.84 6.70
C ASP A 71 0.58 -22.86 7.08
N LEU A 72 0.46 -21.56 6.80
CA LEU A 72 1.47 -20.58 7.21
C LEU A 72 1.39 -20.31 8.70
N GLU A 73 2.51 -20.46 9.41
CA GLU A 73 2.62 -20.08 10.82
C GLU A 73 2.21 -18.62 11.02
N GLY A 74 1.25 -18.39 11.90
CA GLY A 74 0.54 -17.13 11.95
C GLY A 74 -0.07 -16.86 13.30
N GLY A 75 -0.04 -15.59 13.68
CA GLY A 75 -0.72 -15.13 14.87
C GLY A 75 -0.05 -15.58 16.17
N SER A 76 -0.60 -16.64 16.80
CA SER A 76 -0.16 -17.15 18.11
C SER A 76 1.05 -18.08 18.06
N ASP A 77 1.50 -18.47 16.87
CA ASP A 77 2.66 -19.34 16.73
C ASP A 77 3.93 -18.64 17.21
N GLN A 78 4.81 -19.43 17.82
CA GLN A 78 6.01 -18.93 18.48
C GLN A 78 7.16 -18.84 17.49
N CYS A 79 7.81 -17.69 17.47
CA CYS A 79 9.04 -17.42 16.74
C CYS A 79 10.16 -17.13 17.73
N LYS A 80 11.33 -17.71 17.47
CA LYS A 80 12.53 -17.51 18.28
C LYS A 80 13.36 -16.38 17.69
N LEU A 81 13.39 -15.24 18.37
CA LEU A 81 14.23 -14.12 18.02
C LEU A 81 15.57 -14.19 18.76
N PHE A 82 16.66 -13.90 18.06
CA PHE A 82 17.98 -13.87 18.66
C PHE A 82 18.89 -12.80 18.06
N GLY A 83 19.91 -12.43 18.81
CA GLY A 83 20.90 -11.46 18.39
C GLY A 83 21.88 -11.10 19.50
N THR A 84 22.50 -9.93 19.39
CA THR A 84 23.53 -9.47 20.33
C THR A 84 23.12 -8.16 20.99
N HIS A 85 23.54 -7.93 22.24
CA HIS A 85 23.37 -6.64 22.91
C HIS A 85 24.60 -6.29 23.75
N GLN A 86 24.60 -5.08 24.32
CA GLN A 86 25.58 -4.67 25.32
C GLN A 86 24.95 -4.65 26.72
N ILE A 87 25.55 -5.38 27.66
CA ILE A 87 25.18 -5.40 29.08
C ILE A 87 26.26 -4.67 29.86
N TYR A 88 25.88 -3.95 30.91
CA TYR A 88 26.79 -3.45 31.93
C TYR A 88 26.54 -4.22 33.23
N GLU A 89 27.60 -4.87 33.71
CA GLU A 89 27.58 -5.53 35.00
C GLU A 89 28.55 -4.83 35.94
N LYS A 90 28.13 -4.62 37.21
CA LYS A 90 28.95 -3.89 38.19
C LYS A 90 30.30 -4.56 38.46
N SER A 91 30.39 -5.88 38.28
CA SER A 91 31.59 -6.70 38.48
C SER A 91 32.53 -6.70 37.27
N GLU A 92 32.00 -6.80 36.05
CA GLU A 92 32.78 -7.06 34.83
C GLU A 92 32.84 -5.87 33.87
N GLY A 93 32.08 -4.79 34.13
CA GLY A 93 31.97 -3.65 33.23
C GLY A 93 31.04 -3.93 32.05
N THR A 94 31.25 -3.23 30.92
CA THR A 94 30.41 -3.39 29.72
C THR A 94 30.95 -4.50 28.83
N TYR A 95 30.13 -5.50 28.55
CA TYR A 95 30.45 -6.58 27.60
C TYR A 95 29.31 -6.84 26.61
N ARG A 96 29.61 -7.58 25.55
CA ARG A 96 28.60 -8.04 24.58
C ARG A 96 28.12 -9.42 24.98
N ALA A 97 26.81 -9.61 24.94
CA ALA A 97 26.18 -10.89 25.21
C ALA A 97 25.11 -11.18 24.17
N ASP A 98 24.87 -12.48 23.96
CA ASP A 98 23.83 -12.96 23.08
C ASP A 98 22.50 -12.99 23.84
N TRP A 99 21.42 -12.71 23.12
CA TRP A 99 20.06 -12.82 23.66
C TRP A 99 19.20 -13.68 22.76
N GLU A 100 18.22 -14.29 23.40
CA GLU A 100 17.21 -15.10 22.77
C GLU A 100 15.87 -14.82 23.46
N ALA A 101 14.83 -14.62 22.66
CA ALA A 101 13.48 -14.40 23.14
C ALA A 101 12.50 -15.22 22.29
N ASN A 102 11.62 -15.98 22.95
CA ASN A 102 10.49 -16.62 22.30
C ASN A 102 9.32 -15.65 22.31
N VAL A 103 8.81 -15.32 21.13
CA VAL A 103 7.79 -14.29 20.93
C VAL A 103 6.78 -14.74 19.89
N THR A 104 5.52 -14.34 20.01
CA THR A 104 4.53 -14.68 18.98
C THR A 104 4.66 -13.78 17.76
N TRP A 105 4.27 -14.28 16.58
CA TRP A 105 4.18 -13.46 15.36
C TRP A 105 3.30 -12.22 15.55
N ASP A 106 2.24 -12.36 16.34
CA ASP A 106 1.35 -11.27 16.69
C ASP A 106 2.00 -10.20 17.57
N ASP A 107 2.83 -10.58 18.55
CA ASP A 107 3.57 -9.63 19.38
C ASP A 107 4.57 -8.83 18.53
N ILE A 108 5.27 -9.53 17.62
CA ILE A 108 6.16 -8.89 16.66
C ILE A 108 5.37 -7.90 15.80
N PHE A 109 4.23 -8.32 15.24
CA PHE A 109 3.42 -7.48 14.36
C PHE A 109 2.77 -6.30 15.10
N ARG A 110 2.43 -6.47 16.38
CA ARG A 110 1.87 -5.41 17.23
C ARG A 110 2.81 -4.23 17.39
N ASP A 111 4.10 -4.50 17.56
CA ASP A 111 5.14 -3.48 17.74
C ASP A 111 5.66 -2.92 16.42
N LEU A 112 5.74 -3.76 15.39
CA LEU A 112 6.29 -3.43 14.08
C LEU A 112 5.26 -2.74 13.16
N GLY A 113 4.00 -3.17 13.20
CA GLY A 113 2.92 -2.68 12.35
C GLY A 113 2.74 -1.15 12.35
N PRO A 114 2.70 -0.47 13.51
CA PRO A 114 2.57 0.99 13.56
C PRO A 114 3.67 1.75 12.82
N ALA A 115 4.90 1.23 12.82
CA ALA A 115 6.03 1.86 12.12
C ALA A 115 5.91 1.71 10.59
N LEU A 116 5.27 0.64 10.12
CA LEU A 116 5.09 0.36 8.70
C LEU A 116 3.93 1.12 8.04
N ILE A 117 3.05 1.78 8.80
CA ILE A 117 1.91 2.55 8.27
C ILE A 117 2.37 3.57 7.21
N ASN A 118 3.52 4.22 7.44
CA ASN A 118 4.04 5.27 6.57
C ASN A 118 5.36 4.90 5.88
N GLU A 119 5.60 3.62 5.66
CA GLU A 119 6.88 3.03 5.26
C GLU A 119 7.99 3.18 6.32
N ALA A 120 8.69 2.08 6.61
CA ALA A 120 9.88 2.07 7.47
C ALA A 120 11.10 1.54 6.72
N THR A 121 12.30 1.99 7.10
CA THR A 121 13.55 1.42 6.60
C THR A 121 13.87 0.10 7.27
N SER A 122 14.66 -0.77 6.63
CA SER A 122 15.15 -2.01 7.27
C SER A 122 15.83 -1.73 8.62
N GLN A 123 16.62 -0.65 8.70
CA GLN A 123 17.28 -0.20 9.94
C GLN A 123 16.29 0.16 11.05
N ALA A 124 15.18 0.82 10.71
CA ALA A 124 14.15 1.14 11.67
C ALA A 124 13.50 -0.13 12.20
N ILE A 125 13.20 -1.09 11.32
CA ILE A 125 12.62 -2.39 11.67
C ILE A 125 13.55 -3.20 12.56
N GLU A 126 14.84 -3.31 12.20
CA GLU A 126 15.86 -3.95 13.03
C GLU A 126 15.91 -3.36 14.45
N GLY A 127 15.81 -2.04 14.57
CA GLY A 127 15.73 -1.36 15.86
C GLY A 127 14.41 -1.58 16.62
N ILE A 128 13.33 -1.98 15.96
CA ILE A 128 12.10 -2.42 16.64
C ILE A 128 12.30 -3.84 17.16
N LEU A 129 12.74 -4.75 16.28
CA LEU A 129 12.92 -6.16 16.63
C LEU A 129 13.99 -6.36 17.71
N SER A 130 15.05 -5.56 17.71
CA SER A 130 16.08 -5.67 18.73
C SER A 130 15.59 -5.28 20.13
N ARG A 131 14.45 -4.60 20.28
CA ARG A 131 13.85 -4.31 21.60
C ARG A 131 13.36 -5.56 22.33
N PHE A 132 13.08 -6.64 21.62
CA PHE A 132 12.70 -7.91 22.24
C PHE A 132 13.81 -8.53 23.10
N HIS A 133 15.06 -8.04 23.01
CA HIS A 133 16.13 -8.43 23.93
C HIS A 133 15.80 -8.20 25.41
N VAL A 134 14.88 -7.28 25.73
CA VAL A 134 14.43 -7.01 27.11
C VAL A 134 13.70 -8.23 27.71
N LEU A 135 13.01 -9.02 26.87
CA LEU A 135 12.32 -10.24 27.32
C LEU A 135 13.30 -11.30 27.84
N ALA A 136 14.49 -11.39 27.26
CA ALA A 136 15.54 -12.31 27.69
C ALA A 136 16.12 -11.97 29.09
N HIS A 137 15.88 -10.75 29.56
CA HIS A 137 16.46 -10.21 30.79
C HIS A 137 15.47 -10.04 31.94
N LEU A 138 14.17 -10.24 31.71
CA LEU A 138 13.17 -10.15 32.79
C LEU A 138 13.41 -11.18 33.91
N GLU A 139 14.10 -12.29 33.62
CA GLU A 139 14.40 -13.36 34.59
C GLU A 139 15.74 -13.20 35.31
N LYS A 140 16.66 -12.41 34.76
CA LYS A 140 18.00 -12.21 35.29
C LYS A 140 18.02 -10.80 35.84
N ASP A 141 18.22 -10.63 37.14
CA ASP A 141 18.22 -9.37 37.90
C ASP A 141 19.36 -8.39 37.48
N GLN A 142 19.58 -8.27 36.16
CA GLN A 142 20.63 -7.56 35.47
C GLN A 142 20.12 -6.17 35.11
N ILE A 143 20.87 -5.16 35.52
CA ILE A 143 20.55 -3.77 35.22
C ILE A 143 20.86 -3.53 33.75
N LEU A 144 19.82 -3.47 32.91
CA LEU A 144 19.95 -3.02 31.53
C LEU A 144 20.56 -1.62 31.52
N VAL A 145 21.63 -1.46 30.74
CA VAL A 145 22.23 -0.14 30.52
C VAL A 145 21.16 0.75 29.91
N HIS A 146 20.91 1.90 30.52
CA HIS A 146 20.12 2.96 29.91
C HIS A 146 20.86 3.35 28.59
N ASN A 147 20.34 2.93 27.43
CA ASN A 147 20.99 2.87 26.09
C ASN A 147 21.80 1.60 25.74
N SER A 148 21.37 0.39 26.11
CA SER A 148 21.93 -0.83 25.53
C SER A 148 21.70 -0.87 24.01
N TYR A 149 22.79 -0.86 23.25
CA TYR A 149 22.74 -1.10 21.81
C TYR A 149 22.44 -2.58 21.59
N ALA A 150 21.24 -2.88 21.10
CA ALA A 150 20.82 -4.23 20.73
C ALA A 150 20.72 -4.36 19.21
N LYS A 151 21.16 -5.51 18.72
CA LYS A 151 21.09 -5.95 17.33
C LYS A 151 20.37 -7.28 17.27
N ILE A 152 19.55 -7.43 16.22
CA ILE A 152 18.99 -8.70 15.81
C ILE A 152 19.93 -9.36 14.80
N GLU A 153 19.97 -10.69 14.79
CA GLU A 153 20.72 -11.42 13.79
C GLU A 153 20.09 -11.26 12.39
N PRO A 154 20.86 -11.07 11.30
CA PRO A 154 20.31 -10.84 9.96
C PRO A 154 19.39 -11.95 9.45
N GLU A 155 19.68 -13.21 9.78
CA GLU A 155 18.87 -14.38 9.43
C GLU A 155 17.47 -14.25 10.03
N CYS A 156 17.40 -13.87 11.31
CA CYS A 156 16.16 -13.71 12.04
C CYS A 156 15.33 -12.53 11.49
N PHE A 157 15.99 -11.42 11.13
CA PHE A 157 15.34 -10.31 10.44
C PHE A 157 14.73 -10.76 9.10
N ASN A 158 15.47 -11.51 8.29
CA ASN A 158 15.01 -11.97 6.98
C ASN A 158 13.81 -12.92 7.11
N GLU A 159 13.83 -13.81 8.10
CA GLU A 159 12.74 -14.73 8.40
C GLU A 159 11.44 -13.98 8.72
N VAL A 160 11.50 -12.98 9.60
CA VAL A 160 10.33 -12.13 9.94
C VAL A 160 9.78 -11.43 8.70
N ILE A 161 10.65 -10.87 7.86
CA ILE A 161 10.23 -10.20 6.62
C ILE A 161 9.58 -11.19 5.65
N ILE A 162 10.18 -12.36 5.44
CA ILE A 162 9.63 -13.39 4.56
C ILE A 162 8.26 -13.85 5.06
N GLN A 163 8.13 -14.10 6.36
CA GLN A 163 6.88 -14.58 6.94
C GLN A 163 5.75 -13.54 6.80
N PHE A 164 6.01 -12.28 7.13
CA PHE A 164 5.00 -11.23 6.98
C PHE A 164 4.65 -10.92 5.53
N ARG A 165 5.56 -11.15 4.59
CA ARG A 165 5.26 -11.09 3.15
C ARG A 165 4.43 -12.28 2.69
N ALA A 166 4.73 -13.49 3.16
CA ALA A 166 3.95 -14.68 2.86
C ALA A 166 2.51 -14.57 3.38
N LEU A 167 2.34 -14.02 4.59
CA LEU A 167 1.03 -13.68 5.17
C LEU A 167 0.34 -12.49 4.48
N GLY A 168 1.00 -11.83 3.52
CA GLY A 168 0.47 -10.69 2.81
C GLY A 168 0.25 -9.45 3.67
N LEU A 169 0.90 -9.35 4.85
CA LEU A 169 0.74 -8.23 5.79
C LEU A 169 1.61 -7.03 5.40
N ILE A 170 2.77 -7.27 4.79
CA ILE A 170 3.75 -6.24 4.41
C ILE A 170 4.17 -6.38 2.95
N ASP A 171 4.60 -5.27 2.36
CA ASP A 171 5.17 -5.22 1.01
C ASP A 171 6.24 -4.11 0.89
N VAL A 172 6.95 -4.07 -0.22
CA VAL A 172 7.99 -3.08 -0.51
C VAL A 172 7.36 -1.67 -0.61
N GLY A 173 8.05 -0.68 -0.03
CA GLY A 173 7.62 0.71 -0.10
C GLY A 173 7.57 1.24 -1.53
N ILE A 174 6.54 2.02 -1.85
CA ILE A 174 6.25 2.52 -3.20
C ILE A 174 6.58 4.01 -3.38
N LYS A 175 6.93 4.73 -2.31
CA LYS A 175 7.26 6.16 -2.39
C LYS A 175 8.50 6.41 -3.24
N LYS A 176 8.42 7.43 -4.10
CA LYS A 176 9.55 7.89 -4.92
C LYS A 176 10.68 8.42 -4.03
N ARG A 177 11.91 7.97 -4.29
CA ARG A 177 13.12 8.36 -3.54
C ARG A 177 14.15 9.03 -4.46
N GLY A 178 15.06 9.77 -3.85
CA GLY A 178 16.18 10.40 -4.57
C GLY A 178 17.21 9.35 -5.01
N VAL A 179 17.93 9.63 -6.09
CA VAL A 179 18.87 8.68 -6.74
C VAL A 179 20.01 8.19 -5.81
N LYS A 180 20.29 8.90 -4.72
CA LYS A 180 21.31 8.53 -3.73
C LYS A 180 20.82 7.59 -2.63
N ASP A 181 19.50 7.42 -2.50
CA ASP A 181 18.91 6.55 -1.48
C ASP A 181 18.99 5.09 -1.92
N ARG A 182 19.65 4.26 -1.11
CA ARG A 182 19.84 2.82 -1.34
C ARG A 182 19.19 1.97 -0.26
N ASN A 183 18.40 2.58 0.62
CA ASN A 183 17.78 1.85 1.72
C ASN A 183 16.59 1.00 1.22
N GLY A 184 16.41 -0.16 1.83
CA GLY A 184 15.19 -0.95 1.69
C GLY A 184 14.07 -0.33 2.52
N TYR A 185 12.88 -0.21 1.93
CA TYR A 185 11.69 0.31 2.58
C TYR A 185 10.57 -0.74 2.55
N TRP A 186 9.83 -0.83 3.65
CA TRP A 186 8.72 -1.74 3.81
C TRP A 186 7.49 -0.98 4.29
N SER A 187 6.31 -1.34 3.79
CA SER A 187 5.00 -0.78 4.17
C SER A 187 3.99 -1.87 4.48
N LEU A 188 2.95 -1.50 5.23
CA LEU A 188 1.77 -2.36 5.36
C LEU A 188 1.01 -2.47 4.03
N THR A 189 0.48 -3.66 3.76
CA THR A 189 -0.56 -3.84 2.74
C THR A 189 -1.93 -3.41 3.30
N PRO A 190 -2.96 -3.25 2.44
CA PRO A 190 -4.32 -3.04 2.93
C PRO A 190 -4.83 -4.19 3.83
N ALA A 191 -4.31 -5.41 3.68
CA ALA A 191 -4.63 -6.53 4.56
C ALA A 191 -3.93 -6.39 5.91
N GLY A 192 -2.65 -6.01 5.92
CA GLY A 192 -1.88 -5.75 7.14
C GLY A 192 -2.44 -4.60 7.97
N ASP A 193 -2.92 -3.52 7.34
CA ASP A 193 -3.56 -2.41 8.05
C ASP A 193 -4.86 -2.85 8.74
N ARG A 194 -5.72 -3.62 8.06
CA ARG A 194 -6.91 -4.22 8.68
C ARG A 194 -6.55 -5.16 9.83
N HIS A 195 -5.49 -5.95 9.66
CA HIS A 195 -4.99 -6.84 10.71
C HIS A 195 -4.54 -6.05 11.94
N LEU A 196 -3.77 -4.97 11.75
CA LEU A 196 -3.29 -4.10 12.82
C LEU A 196 -4.45 -3.45 13.60
N VAL A 197 -5.45 -2.93 12.91
CA VAL A 197 -6.64 -2.33 13.54
C VAL A 197 -7.42 -3.37 14.36
N ARG A 198 -7.59 -4.57 13.80
CA ARG A 198 -8.29 -5.67 14.49
C ARG A 198 -7.59 -6.05 15.80
N ARG A 199 -6.26 -6.15 15.80
CA ARG A 199 -5.48 -6.54 16.98
C ARG A 199 -5.37 -5.42 18.04
N ARG A 200 -5.53 -4.15 17.66
CA ARG A 200 -5.56 -3.02 18.62
C ARG A 200 -6.92 -2.79 19.26
N SER A 201 -7.99 -3.33 18.68
CA SER A 201 -9.36 -3.14 19.15
C SER A 201 -9.86 -4.28 20.03
N ALA A 202 -9.05 -5.34 20.20
CA ALA A 202 -9.30 -6.49 21.06
C ALA A 202 -8.43 -6.40 22.32
#